data_AF-A0A388Q4K2-F1
#
_entry.id   AF-A0A388Q4K2-F1
#
_cell.length_a   1.000
_cell.length_b   1.000
_cell.length_c   1.000
_cell.angle_alpha   90.00
_cell.angle_beta   90.00
_cell.angle_gamma   90.00
#
_symmetry.space_group_name_H-M   'P 1'
#
loop_
_entity.id
_entity.type
_entity.pdbx_description
1 polymer ?
#
loop_
_entity_poly.entity_id
_entity_poly.type
_entity_poly.pdbx_seq_one_letter_code
_entity_poly.pdbx_strand_id
1 'polypeptide(L)'
;MEKLEILEQFVKRYGDKINPDLRAIKYGQTNTKAVVELYFKSETQPLIINLDFIGGELVKDEDGNDIDILPLFDPEADIVDNATCFVEMNAYSLLMCVDHLFTKSAETEINNDYLKTLKK
;
A
#
# COMPACT_ATOMS: atom_id res chain seq x y z
N MET A 1 0.87 -12.16 -14.99
CA MET A 1 0.93 -11.14 -13.93
C MET A 1 0.52 -9.83 -14.55
N GLU A 2 -0.64 -9.35 -14.16
CA GLU A 2 -1.17 -8.05 -14.59
C GLU A 2 -0.47 -6.95 -13.78
N LYS A 3 -0.33 -5.76 -14.39
CA LYS A 3 0.36 -4.62 -13.76
C LYS A 3 -0.29 -3.30 -14.13
N LEU A 4 -0.39 -2.40 -13.16
CA LEU A 4 -0.82 -1.02 -13.35
C LEU A 4 0.26 -0.07 -12.82
N GLU A 5 0.66 0.90 -13.65
CA GLU A 5 1.50 2.02 -13.21
C GLU A 5 0.64 3.02 -12.45
N ILE A 6 1.03 3.33 -11.21
CA ILE A 6 0.24 4.11 -10.26
C ILE A 6 1.02 5.29 -9.65
N LEU A 7 2.26 5.56 -10.11
CA LEU A 7 3.07 6.66 -9.57
C LEU A 7 2.35 8.01 -9.65
N GLU A 8 1.68 8.31 -10.77
CA GLU A 8 0.98 9.59 -10.94
C GLU A 8 -0.13 9.80 -9.90
N GLN A 9 -0.83 8.73 -9.52
CA GLN A 9 -1.90 8.75 -8.53
C GLN A 9 -1.33 9.04 -7.14
N PHE A 10 -0.18 8.43 -6.80
CA PHE A 10 0.54 8.74 -5.56
C PHE A 10 1.07 10.18 -5.54
N VAL A 11 1.63 10.67 -6.65
CA VAL A 11 2.11 12.05 -6.77
C VAL A 11 0.94 13.04 -6.65
N LYS A 12 -0.23 12.77 -7.24
CA LYS A 12 -1.43 13.61 -7.09
C LYS A 12 -1.90 13.70 -5.63
N ARG A 13 -1.81 12.60 -4.89
CA ARG A 13 -2.30 12.51 -3.51
C ARG A 13 -1.31 13.04 -2.47
N TYR A 14 -0.03 12.74 -2.64
CA TYR A 14 1.01 12.99 -1.63
C TYR A 14 2.05 14.02 -2.07
N GLY A 15 2.10 14.40 -3.35
CA GLY A 15 2.97 15.45 -3.86
C GLY A 15 4.44 15.18 -3.62
N ASP A 16 5.12 16.16 -3.01
CA ASP A 16 6.53 16.15 -2.64
C ASP A 16 6.87 15.19 -1.48
N LYS A 17 5.86 14.56 -0.87
CA LYS A 17 6.07 13.53 0.15
C LYS A 17 6.51 12.19 -0.45
N ILE A 18 6.27 11.95 -1.74
CA ILE A 18 6.74 10.74 -2.43
C ILE A 18 8.25 10.79 -2.60
N ASN A 19 8.91 9.65 -2.40
CA ASN A 19 10.36 9.55 -2.58
C ASN A 19 10.77 9.95 -4.01
N PRO A 20 11.59 11.01 -4.19
CA PRO A 20 11.95 11.53 -5.51
C PRO A 20 12.84 10.59 -6.31
N ASP A 21 13.42 9.56 -5.70
CA ASP A 21 14.22 8.54 -6.39
C ASP A 21 13.34 7.48 -7.08
N LEU A 22 12.05 7.43 -6.76
CA LEU A 22 11.09 6.60 -7.47
C LEU A 22 10.88 7.14 -8.90
N ARG A 23 10.98 6.25 -9.88
CA ARG A 23 10.66 6.52 -11.29
C ARG A 23 9.39 5.82 -11.75
N ALA A 24 8.95 4.79 -11.02
CA ALA A 24 7.70 4.08 -11.26
C ALA A 24 7.26 3.37 -9.97
N ILE A 25 5.94 3.26 -9.80
CA ILE A 25 5.30 2.46 -8.76
C ILE A 25 4.28 1.61 -9.51
N LYS A 26 4.43 0.30 -9.46
CA LYS A 26 3.50 -0.61 -10.15
C LYS A 26 2.78 -1.48 -9.15
N TYR A 27 1.45 -1.42 -9.18
CA TYR A 27 0.64 -2.47 -8.58
C TYR A 27 0.70 -3.68 -9.51
N GLY A 28 0.95 -4.87 -8.96
CA GLY A 28 0.98 -6.11 -9.71
C GLY A 28 0.14 -7.17 -9.03
N GLN A 29 -0.56 -7.97 -9.82
CA GLN A 29 -1.26 -9.14 -9.29
C GLN A 29 -1.19 -10.36 -10.21
N THR A 30 -1.20 -11.53 -9.58
CA THR A 30 -1.55 -12.81 -10.20
C THR A 30 -2.84 -13.30 -9.54
N ASN A 31 -3.42 -14.39 -10.05
CA ASN A 31 -4.56 -15.07 -9.44
C ASN A 31 -4.32 -15.63 -8.01
N THR A 32 -3.20 -15.31 -7.38
CA THR A 32 -2.79 -15.87 -6.09
C THR A 32 -2.04 -14.87 -5.21
N LYS A 33 -1.63 -13.71 -5.73
CA LYS A 33 -0.79 -12.75 -5.01
C LYS A 33 -1.02 -11.32 -5.48
N ALA A 34 -0.98 -10.41 -4.53
CA ALA A 34 -0.88 -8.98 -4.75
C ALA A 34 0.52 -8.47 -4.36
N VAL A 35 1.11 -7.63 -5.20
CA VAL A 35 2.43 -7.03 -4.95
C VAL A 35 2.45 -5.56 -5.36
N VAL A 36 3.32 -4.78 -4.75
CA VAL A 36 3.75 -3.49 -5.28
C VAL A 36 5.24 -3.54 -5.62
N GLU A 37 5.58 -3.00 -6.78
CA GLU A 37 6.94 -2.90 -7.27
C GLU A 37 7.36 -1.43 -7.29
N LEU A 38 8.42 -1.11 -6.54
CA LEU A 38 9.03 0.21 -6.49
C LEU A 38 10.28 0.22 -7.38
N TYR A 39 10.25 1.05 -8.42
CA TYR A 39 11.38 1.21 -9.33
C TYR A 39 12.12 2.50 -8.99
N PHE A 40 13.39 2.37 -8.61
CA PHE A 40 14.26 3.49 -8.31
C PHE A 40 15.07 3.90 -9.55
N LYS A 41 15.55 5.15 -9.58
CA LYS A 41 16.42 5.68 -10.65
C LYS A 41 17.81 5.05 -10.65
N SER A 42 18.37 4.76 -9.48
CA SER A 42 19.71 4.18 -9.31
C SER A 42 19.75 2.66 -9.47
N GLU A 43 18.60 1.99 -9.32
CA GLU A 43 18.53 0.53 -9.26
C GLU A 43 18.08 -0.08 -10.58
N THR A 44 18.68 -1.23 -10.91
CA THR A 44 18.31 -2.00 -12.10
C THR A 44 17.10 -2.90 -11.85
N GLN A 45 16.91 -3.35 -10.61
CA GLN A 45 15.80 -4.20 -10.20
C GLN A 45 14.82 -3.43 -9.30
N PRO A 46 13.51 -3.68 -9.41
CA PRO A 46 12.56 -3.08 -8.49
C PRO A 46 12.66 -3.72 -7.09
N LEU A 47 12.32 -2.95 -6.07
CA LEU A 47 11.96 -3.50 -4.76
C LEU A 47 10.53 -4.05 -4.85
N ILE A 48 10.36 -5.34 -4.60
CA ILE A 48 9.05 -6.02 -4.68
C ILE A 48 8.55 -6.26 -3.26
N ILE A 49 7.36 -5.77 -2.98
CA ILE A 49 6.71 -5.87 -1.67
C ILE A 49 5.42 -6.65 -1.85
N ASN A 50 5.28 -7.75 -1.10
CA ASN A 50 4.07 -8.56 -1.10
C ASN A 50 3.00 -7.87 -0.24
N LEU A 51 1.74 -7.87 -0.69
CA LEU A 51 0.63 -7.21 -0.01
C LEU A 51 -0.35 -8.19 0.68
N ASP A 52 -0.14 -9.50 0.51
CA ASP A 52 -1.00 -10.58 1.01
C ASP A 52 -1.05 -10.62 2.56
N PHE A 53 -0.11 -9.97 3.25
CA PHE A 53 -0.07 -9.89 4.72
C PHE A 53 -1.01 -8.82 5.31
N ILE A 54 -1.57 -7.94 4.47
CA ILE A 54 -2.39 -6.83 4.93
C ILE A 54 -3.83 -7.32 5.09
N GLY A 55 -4.26 -7.44 6.35
CA GLY A 55 -5.63 -7.83 6.68
C GLY A 55 -6.63 -6.69 6.45
N GLY A 56 -7.81 -7.05 5.96
CA GLY A 56 -8.95 -6.18 5.71
C GLY A 56 -10.10 -6.46 6.68
N GLU A 57 -11.17 -7.07 6.19
CA GLU A 57 -12.41 -7.27 6.94
C GLU A 57 -12.32 -8.46 7.92
N LEU A 58 -12.82 -8.26 9.15
CA LEU A 58 -12.99 -9.33 10.12
C LEU A 58 -14.24 -10.16 9.75
N VAL A 59 -14.03 -11.46 9.54
CA VAL A 59 -15.13 -12.40 9.39
C VAL A 59 -15.66 -12.75 10.77
N LYS A 60 -16.98 -12.64 10.94
CA LYS A 60 -17.68 -12.98 12.18
C LYS A 60 -18.57 -14.21 11.99
N ASP A 61 -18.67 -15.03 13.02
CA ASP A 61 -19.69 -16.09 13.08
C ASP A 61 -21.09 -15.52 13.35
N GLU A 62 -22.10 -16.41 13.40
CA GLU A 62 -23.49 -16.04 13.69
C GLU A 62 -23.68 -15.40 15.08
N ASP A 63 -22.75 -15.67 16.01
CA ASP A 63 -22.73 -15.15 17.37
C ASP A 63 -21.94 -13.82 17.48
N GLY A 64 -21.33 -13.35 16.38
CA GLY A 64 -20.56 -12.11 16.31
C GLY A 64 -19.10 -12.21 16.73
N ASN A 65 -18.59 -13.43 16.98
CA ASN A 65 -17.20 -13.68 17.33
C ASN A 65 -16.31 -13.64 16.08
N ASP A 66 -15.10 -13.09 16.22
CA ASP A 66 -14.14 -13.02 15.13
C ASP A 66 -13.55 -14.42 14.86
N ILE A 67 -13.67 -14.88 13.61
CA ILE A 67 -13.21 -16.22 13.18
C ILE A 67 -12.08 -16.18 12.16
N ASP A 68 -11.98 -15.12 11.37
CA ASP A 68 -10.94 -14.95 10.36
C ASP A 68 -10.76 -13.47 9.98
N ILE A 69 -9.68 -13.18 9.24
CA ILE A 69 -9.44 -11.85 8.63
C ILE A 69 -9.24 -12.05 7.14
N LEU A 70 -10.13 -11.49 6.32
CA LEU A 70 -9.96 -11.51 4.87
C LEU A 70 -8.78 -10.61 4.47
N PRO A 71 -8.01 -10.98 3.43
CA PRO A 71 -6.97 -10.09 2.92
C PRO A 71 -7.60 -8.81 2.39
N LEU A 72 -6.90 -7.68 2.56
CA LEU A 72 -7.33 -6.40 2.02
C LEU A 72 -7.32 -6.39 0.48
N PHE A 73 -6.39 -7.15 -0.11
CA PHE A 73 -6.22 -7.27 -1.55
C PHE A 73 -6.58 -8.69 -1.98
N ASP A 74 -7.67 -8.83 -2.74
CA ASP A 74 -8.10 -10.11 -3.29
C ASP A 74 -7.45 -10.33 -4.67
N PRO A 75 -6.47 -11.24 -4.82
CA PRO A 75 -5.80 -11.46 -6.10
C PRO A 75 -6.70 -11.99 -7.23
N GLU A 76 -7.90 -12.48 -6.92
CA GLU A 76 -8.90 -12.88 -7.92
C GLU A 76 -9.85 -11.75 -8.34
N ALA A 77 -9.85 -10.62 -7.62
CA ALA A 77 -10.63 -9.43 -7.94
C ALA A 77 -10.00 -8.60 -9.09
N ASP A 78 -10.75 -7.61 -9.56
CA ASP A 78 -10.27 -6.69 -10.61
C ASP A 78 -9.01 -5.93 -10.13
N ILE A 79 -7.96 -5.94 -10.96
CA ILE A 79 -6.71 -5.26 -10.66
C ILE A 79 -6.89 -3.76 -10.42
N VAL A 80 -7.85 -3.13 -11.09
CA VAL A 80 -8.16 -1.71 -10.94
C VAL A 80 -8.73 -1.43 -9.55
N ASP A 81 -9.60 -2.29 -9.04
CA ASP A 81 -10.21 -2.15 -7.71
C ASP A 81 -9.14 -2.27 -6.62
N ASN A 82 -8.30 -3.29 -6.71
CA ASN A 82 -7.18 -3.49 -5.80
C ASN A 82 -6.15 -2.36 -5.84
N ALA A 83 -5.78 -1.90 -7.04
CA ALA A 83 -4.86 -0.78 -7.19
C ALA A 83 -5.45 0.53 -6.64
N THR A 84 -6.76 0.74 -6.82
CA THR A 84 -7.47 1.89 -6.25
C THR A 84 -7.47 1.81 -4.73
N CYS A 85 -7.81 0.64 -4.16
CA CYS A 85 -7.73 0.39 -2.72
C CYS A 85 -6.34 0.73 -2.17
N PHE A 86 -5.28 0.28 -2.84
CA PHE A 86 -3.90 0.54 -2.45
C PHE A 86 -3.56 2.04 -2.46
N VAL A 87 -3.93 2.76 -3.52
CA VAL A 87 -3.75 4.22 -3.62
C VAL A 87 -4.53 4.96 -2.52
N GLU A 88 -5.67 4.43 -2.12
CA GLU A 88 -6.57 5.05 -1.14
C GLU A 88 -6.24 4.74 0.32
N MET A 89 -5.33 3.79 0.58
CA MET A 89 -4.85 3.49 1.93
C MET A 89 -4.38 4.75 2.66
N ASN A 90 -4.58 4.78 3.98
CA ASN A 90 -4.11 5.89 4.78
C ASN A 90 -2.57 5.91 4.81
N ALA A 91 -1.99 7.11 4.95
CA ALA A 91 -0.55 7.31 4.86
C ALA A 91 0.25 6.51 5.90
N TYR A 92 -0.30 6.32 7.10
CA TYR A 92 0.36 5.57 8.16
C TYR A 92 0.42 4.08 7.85
N SER A 93 -0.67 3.47 7.39
CA SER A 93 -0.66 2.07 6.95
C SER A 93 0.30 1.85 5.79
N LEU A 94 0.34 2.76 4.81
CA LEU A 94 1.32 2.72 3.72
C LEU A 94 2.75 2.80 4.24
N LEU A 95 3.04 3.73 5.16
CA LEU A 95 4.35 3.86 5.80
C LEU A 95 4.78 2.56 6.49
N MET A 96 3.86 1.90 7.18
CA MET A 96 4.15 0.67 7.93
C MET A 96 4.30 -0.57 7.05
N CYS A 97 3.68 -0.58 5.86
CA CYS A 97 3.64 -1.75 4.98
C CYS A 97 4.57 -1.65 3.76
N VAL A 98 4.92 -0.43 3.34
CA VAL A 98 5.63 -0.17 2.07
C VAL A 98 6.80 0.77 2.34
N ASP A 99 7.97 0.18 2.60
CA ASP A 99 9.19 0.95 2.85
C ASP A 99 9.62 1.74 1.61
N HIS A 100 10.37 2.82 1.82
CA HIS A 100 10.94 3.70 0.79
C HIS A 100 9.94 4.41 -0.12
N LEU A 101 8.63 4.32 0.14
CA LEU A 101 7.59 5.02 -0.61
C LEU A 101 7.63 6.54 -0.39
N PHE A 102 7.85 6.96 0.86
CA PHE A 102 7.84 8.35 1.28
C PHE A 102 9.26 8.90 1.50
N THR A 103 9.40 10.23 1.49
CA THR A 103 10.63 10.89 1.95
C THR A 103 10.77 10.78 3.46
N LYS A 104 12.01 10.78 3.98
CA LYS A 104 12.27 10.69 5.44
C LYS A 104 11.58 11.77 6.27
N SER A 105 11.44 12.98 5.72
CA SER A 105 10.67 14.06 6.35
C SER A 105 9.18 13.74 6.41
N ALA A 106 8.61 13.20 5.33
CA ALA A 106 7.20 12.80 5.28
C ALA A 106 6.91 11.61 6.21
N GLU A 107 7.81 10.61 6.27
CA GLU A 107 7.69 9.49 7.23
C GLU A 107 7.56 10.00 8.67
N THR A 108 8.39 10.99 9.04
CA THR A 108 8.38 11.61 10.37
C THR A 108 7.07 12.37 10.62
N GLU A 109 6.57 13.13 9.64
CA GLU A 109 5.30 13.85 9.72
C GLU A 109 4.12 12.89 9.91
N ILE A 110 4.01 11.86 9.06
CA ILE A 110 2.96 10.84 9.09
C ILE A 110 2.91 10.15 10.46
N ASN A 111 4.08 9.74 10.98
CA ASN A 111 4.15 9.09 12.29
C ASN A 111 3.73 10.02 13.43
N ASN A 112 4.16 11.29 13.40
CA ASN A 112 3.76 12.27 14.40
C ASN A 112 2.26 12.56 14.38
N ASP A 113 1.65 12.63 13.19
CA ASP A 113 0.22 12.86 13.06
C ASP A 113 -0.60 11.68 13.59
N TYR A 114 -0.18 10.44 13.35
CA TYR A 114 -0.79 9.26 13.96
C TYR A 114 -0.66 9.26 15.50
N LEU A 115 0.51 9.61 16.05
CA LEU A 115 0.67 9.71 17.51
C LEU A 115 -0.21 10.78 18.15
N LYS A 116 -0.58 11.84 17.41
CA LYS A 116 -1.55 12.84 17.89
C LYS A 116 -2.98 12.31 17.93
N THR A 117 -3.37 11.42 17.00
CA THR A 117 -4.72 10.83 17.01
C THR A 117 -4.93 9.87 18.17
N LEU A 118 -3.88 9.18 18.63
CA LEU A 118 -3.93 8.28 19.80
C LEU A 118 -4.00 9.01 21.15
N LYS A 119 -3.67 10.30 21.18
CA LYS A 119 -3.67 11.13 22.41
C LYS A 119 -4.96 11.92 22.62
N LYS A 120 -5.95 11.74 21.74
CA LYS A 120 -7.29 12.34 21.84
C LYS A 120 -8.25 11.34 22.46
#